data_AF-A0A2D9QEQ7-F1
#
_entry.id   AF-A0A2D9QEQ7-F1
#
_cell.length_a   1.000
_cell.length_b   1.000
_cell.length_c   1.000
_cell.angle_alpha   90.00
_cell.angle_beta   90.00
_cell.angle_gamma   90.00
#
_symmetry.space_group_name_H-M   'P 1'
#
loop_
_entity.id
_entity.type
_entity.pdbx_description
1 polymer ?
#
loop_
_entity_poly.entity_id
_entity_poly.type
_entity_poly.pdbx_seq_one_letter_code
_entity_poly.pdbx_strand_id
1 'polypeptide(L)'
;KMDWLSKNPRFNEPNLTFNIEATGKFRDLAAQNGVAAATLAIAWLLNKNKHIIPIPGTRSVKHFREHCEGARLKLSTKQMLQIEEVLPVGWAQGDRYSDKQWIGPEKYC
;
A
#
# COMPACT_ATOMS: atom_id res chain seq x y z
N LYS A 1 -19.12 12.01 1.57
CA LYS A 1 -19.02 10.59 1.18
C LYS A 1 -18.15 10.53 -0.09
N MET A 2 -17.08 9.74 -0.12
CA MET A 2 -16.14 9.72 -1.25
C MET A 2 -16.72 8.88 -2.41
N ASP A 3 -17.41 9.53 -3.37
CA ASP A 3 -18.14 8.86 -4.47
C ASP A 3 -17.26 7.88 -5.27
N TRP A 4 -15.99 8.23 -5.48
CA TRP A 4 -15.04 7.38 -6.18
C TRP A 4 -14.78 6.05 -5.45
N LEU A 5 -14.64 6.07 -4.11
CA LEU A 5 -14.38 4.85 -3.34
C LEU A 5 -15.61 3.94 -3.29
N SER A 6 -16.82 4.49 -3.16
CA SER A 6 -18.05 3.68 -3.11
C SER A 6 -18.33 2.87 -4.37
N LYS A 7 -17.73 3.27 -5.50
CA LYS A 7 -17.85 2.55 -6.79
C LYS A 7 -16.68 1.60 -7.04
N ASN A 8 -15.66 1.60 -6.19
CA ASN A 8 -14.47 0.80 -6.39
C ASN A 8 -14.63 -0.60 -5.74
N PRO A 9 -14.42 -1.69 -6.48
CA PRO A 9 -14.64 -3.05 -5.98
C PRO A 9 -13.83 -3.41 -4.73
N ARG A 10 -12.64 -2.85 -4.52
CA ARG A 10 -11.80 -3.12 -3.33
C ARG A 10 -12.33 -2.51 -2.04
N PHE A 11 -13.23 -1.53 -2.16
CA PHE A 11 -13.77 -0.74 -1.03
C PHE A 11 -15.24 -1.02 -0.75
N ASN A 12 -15.80 -2.06 -1.37
CA ASN A 12 -17.15 -2.55 -1.13
C ASN A 12 -17.09 -3.91 -0.44
N GLU A 13 -18.13 -4.26 0.32
CA GLU A 13 -18.22 -5.58 0.93
C GLU A 13 -18.44 -6.68 -0.12
N PRO A 14 -17.87 -7.88 0.08
CA PRO A 14 -17.05 -8.29 1.23
C PRO A 14 -15.55 -7.93 1.11
N ASN A 15 -15.11 -7.42 -0.04
CA ASN A 15 -13.70 -7.15 -0.33
C ASN A 15 -13.06 -6.16 0.65
N LEU A 16 -13.80 -5.14 1.08
CA LEU A 16 -13.31 -4.14 2.03
C LEU A 16 -12.84 -4.80 3.33
N THR A 17 -13.70 -5.65 3.92
CA THR A 17 -13.36 -6.37 5.16
C THR A 17 -12.12 -7.23 4.96
N PHE A 18 -12.07 -8.05 3.91
CA PHE A 18 -10.90 -8.89 3.63
C PHE A 18 -9.61 -8.09 3.41
N ASN A 19 -9.70 -6.95 2.72
CA ASN A 19 -8.54 -6.08 2.47
C ASN A 19 -8.04 -5.39 3.76
N ILE A 20 -8.95 -4.99 4.65
CA ILE A 20 -8.59 -4.40 5.97
C ILE A 20 -7.90 -5.45 6.85
N GLU A 21 -8.40 -6.69 6.85
CA GLU A 21 -7.82 -7.81 7.59
C GLU A 21 -6.44 -8.19 7.03
N ALA A 22 -6.33 -8.34 5.71
CA ALA A 22 -5.06 -8.65 5.04
C ALA A 22 -3.97 -7.61 5.36
N THR A 23 -4.33 -6.31 5.36
CA THR A 23 -3.39 -5.24 5.70
C THR A 23 -3.04 -5.16 7.19
N GLY A 24 -3.76 -5.88 8.07
CA GLY A 24 -3.50 -5.91 9.51
C GLY A 24 -2.08 -6.35 9.84
N LYS A 25 -1.64 -7.48 9.27
CA LYS A 25 -0.29 -8.03 9.49
C LYS A 25 0.81 -7.05 9.07
N PHE A 26 0.59 -6.31 7.99
CA PHE A 26 1.52 -5.28 7.53
C PHE A 26 1.60 -4.08 8.50
N ARG A 27 0.46 -3.66 9.06
CA ARG A 27 0.44 -2.61 10.11
C ARG A 27 1.15 -3.07 11.38
N ASP A 28 0.96 -4.32 11.79
CA ASP A 28 1.64 -4.90 12.95
C ASP A 28 3.15 -4.97 12.72
N LEU A 29 3.58 -5.40 11.53
CA LEU A 29 5.00 -5.40 11.16
C LEU A 29 5.59 -3.99 11.19
N ALA A 30 4.88 -2.98 10.68
CA ALA A 30 5.33 -1.58 10.76
C ALA A 30 5.49 -1.12 12.22
N ALA A 31 4.52 -1.42 13.07
CA ALA A 31 4.58 -1.12 14.51
C ALA A 31 5.76 -1.82 15.21
N GLN A 32 6.03 -3.08 14.88
CA GLN A 32 7.20 -3.82 15.39
C GLN A 32 8.53 -3.18 14.94
N ASN A 33 8.57 -2.56 13.76
CA ASN A 33 9.73 -1.80 13.28
C ASN A 33 9.76 -0.36 13.82
N GLY A 34 8.79 0.04 14.66
CA GLY A 34 8.72 1.38 15.26
C GLY A 34 8.36 2.49 14.28
N VAL A 35 7.76 2.17 13.13
CA VAL A 35 7.48 3.13 12.06
C VAL A 35 5.99 3.13 11.66
N ALA A 36 5.54 4.20 11.02
CA ALA A 36 4.20 4.22 10.42
C ALA A 36 4.10 3.23 9.25
N ALA A 37 2.90 2.68 9.01
CA ALA A 37 2.68 1.81 7.85
C ALA A 37 3.01 2.51 6.51
N ALA A 38 2.75 3.81 6.40
CA ALA A 38 3.13 4.60 5.23
C ALA A 38 4.65 4.69 5.04
N THR A 39 5.41 4.86 6.14
CA THR A 39 6.87 4.84 6.16
C THR A 39 7.40 3.50 5.65
N LEU A 40 6.89 2.37 6.18
CA LEU A 40 7.31 1.04 5.76
C LEU A 40 6.99 0.76 4.28
N ALA A 41 5.82 1.18 3.80
CA ALA A 41 5.41 0.99 2.41
C ALA A 41 6.31 1.77 1.43
N ILE A 42 6.64 3.03 1.76
CA ILE A 42 7.53 3.85 0.94
C ILE A 42 8.95 3.28 0.95
N ALA A 43 9.44 2.85 2.12
CA ALA A 43 10.75 2.23 2.25
C ALA A 43 10.83 0.95 1.41
N TRP A 44 9.83 0.06 1.50
CA TRP A 44 9.77 -1.15 0.68
C TRP A 44 9.86 -0.82 -0.81
N LEU A 45 9.02 0.10 -1.29
CA LEU A 45 8.98 0.48 -2.70
C LEU A 45 10.33 1.03 -3.21
N LEU A 46 10.98 1.89 -2.42
CA LEU A 46 12.28 2.47 -2.77
C LEU A 46 13.44 1.47 -2.71
N ASN A 47 13.33 0.40 -1.92
CA ASN A 47 14.34 -0.66 -1.87
C ASN A 47 14.17 -1.69 -3.01
N LYS A 48 13.08 -1.68 -3.79
CA LYS A 48 12.90 -2.61 -4.93
C LYS A 48 13.83 -2.31 -6.09
N ASN A 49 14.07 -1.04 -6.41
CA ASN A 49 14.96 -0.64 -7.51
C ASN A 49 15.36 0.84 -7.39
N LYS A 50 16.62 1.17 -7.73
CA LYS A 50 17.15 2.54 -7.72
C LYS A 50 16.46 3.51 -8.69
N HIS A 51 15.75 3.01 -9.68
CA HIS A 51 15.04 3.80 -10.69
C HIS A 51 13.59 4.14 -10.29
N ILE A 52 13.12 3.69 -9.13
CA ILE A 52 11.78 3.98 -8.65
C ILE A 52 11.75 5.34 -7.96
N ILE A 53 10.90 6.24 -8.46
CA ILE A 53 10.69 7.58 -7.90
C ILE A 53 9.21 7.72 -7.53
N PRO A 54 8.82 7.43 -6.26
CA PRO A 54 7.42 7.52 -5.85
C PRO A 54 6.99 8.97 -5.69
N ILE A 55 5.73 9.26 -6.02
CA ILE A 55 5.10 10.59 -5.87
C ILE A 55 3.93 10.54 -4.87
N PRO A 56 4.17 10.21 -3.58
CA PRO A 56 3.10 10.03 -2.62
C PRO A 56 2.47 11.39 -2.25
N GLY A 57 1.18 11.56 -2.58
CA GLY A 57 0.42 12.77 -2.26
C GLY A 57 -0.07 12.80 -0.80
N THR A 58 -0.10 13.99 -0.20
CA THR A 58 -0.70 14.19 1.13
C THR A 58 -1.10 15.65 1.34
N ARG A 59 -2.12 15.89 2.17
CA ARG A 59 -2.50 17.22 2.68
C ARG A 59 -2.09 17.44 4.14
N SER A 60 -1.46 16.43 4.76
CA SER A 60 -1.08 16.41 6.17
C SER A 60 0.44 16.51 6.31
N VAL A 61 0.92 17.48 7.08
CA VAL A 61 2.36 17.62 7.40
C VAL A 61 2.86 16.40 8.17
N LYS A 62 2.02 15.78 9.00
CA LYS A 62 2.37 14.54 9.71
C LYS A 62 2.69 13.42 8.71
N HIS A 63 1.78 13.14 7.78
CA HIS A 63 2.01 12.09 6.77
C HIS A 63 3.19 12.45 5.85
N PHE A 64 3.41 13.73 5.55
CA PHE A 64 4.59 14.15 4.80
C PHE A 64 5.89 13.75 5.52
N ARG A 65 5.96 13.93 6.85
CA ARG A 65 7.12 13.48 7.64
C ARG A 65 7.28 11.96 7.59
N GLU A 66 6.20 11.20 7.71
CA GLU A 66 6.20 9.73 7.58
C GLU A 66 6.71 9.29 6.19
N HIS A 67 6.33 10.00 5.12
CA HIS A 67 6.83 9.74 3.76
C HIS A 67 8.35 10.00 3.66
N CYS A 68 8.81 11.12 4.21
CA CYS A 68 10.24 11.46 4.23
C CYS A 68 11.07 10.46 5.05
N GLU A 69 10.52 9.94 6.14
CA GLU A 69 11.14 8.87 6.92
C GLU A 69 11.29 7.60 6.09
N GLY A 70 10.25 7.22 5.33
CA GLY A 70 10.29 6.05 4.44
C GLY A 70 11.37 6.18 3.38
N ALA A 71 11.58 7.39 2.85
CA ALA A 71 12.64 7.67 1.89
C ALA A 71 14.06 7.52 2.44
N ARG A 72 14.24 7.63 3.76
CA ARG A 72 15.54 7.48 4.43
C ARG A 72 15.76 6.07 4.99
N LEU A 73 14.70 5.32 5.22
CA LEU A 73 14.76 3.99 5.81
C LEU A 73 15.35 2.97 4.82
N LYS A 74 16.47 2.36 5.21
CA LYS A 74 17.07 1.22 4.51
C LYS A 74 16.59 -0.07 5.13
N LEU A 75 16.04 -0.95 4.29
CA LEU A 75 15.55 -2.24 4.73
C LEU A 75 16.61 -3.30 4.47
N SER A 76 16.85 -4.15 5.46
CA SER A 76 17.65 -5.36 5.25
C SER A 76 16.93 -6.35 4.33
N THR A 77 17.66 -7.27 3.72
CA THR A 77 17.07 -8.36 2.93
C THR A 77 16.03 -9.15 3.72
N LYS A 78 16.28 -9.37 5.02
CA LYS A 78 15.33 -10.05 5.91
C LYS A 78 14.03 -9.27 6.05
N GLN A 79 14.10 -7.96 6.30
CA GLN A 79 12.89 -7.12 6.41
C GLN A 79 12.12 -7.07 5.09
N MET A 80 12.82 -7.00 3.94
CA MET A 80 12.18 -7.06 2.63
C MET A 80 11.39 -8.36 2.45
N LEU A 81 11.99 -9.51 2.79
CA LEU A 81 11.32 -10.81 2.71
C LEU A 81 10.11 -10.88 3.65
N GLN A 82 10.24 -10.40 4.89
CA GLN A 82 9.13 -10.38 5.85
C GLN A 82 7.94 -9.53 5.35
N ILE A 83 8.21 -8.38 4.73
CA ILE A 83 7.15 -7.53 4.15
C ILE A 83 6.41 -8.27 3.04
N GLU A 84 7.15 -8.93 2.14
CA GLU A 84 6.58 -9.68 1.01
C GLU A 84 5.85 -10.94 1.46
N GLU A 85 6.22 -11.53 2.60
CA GLU A 85 5.52 -12.67 3.20
C GLU A 85 4.20 -12.26 3.88
N VAL A 86 4.19 -11.15 4.63
CA VAL A 86 2.98 -10.72 5.36
C VAL A 86 1.92 -10.11 4.44
N LEU A 87 2.32 -9.56 3.30
CA LEU A 87 1.42 -8.93 2.32
C LEU A 87 1.83 -9.29 0.88
N PRO A 88 1.63 -10.55 0.47
CA PRO A 88 2.14 -11.09 -0.80
C PRO A 88 1.44 -10.52 -2.03
N VAL A 89 2.09 -10.58 -3.19
CA VAL A 89 1.48 -10.18 -4.46
C VAL A 89 0.14 -10.91 -4.67
N GLY A 90 -0.89 -10.16 -5.07
CA GLY A 90 -2.25 -10.70 -5.26
C GLY A 90 -3.11 -10.76 -3.99
N TRP A 91 -2.66 -10.20 -2.86
CA TRP A 91 -3.43 -10.18 -1.61
C TRP A 91 -4.78 -9.44 -1.71
N ALA A 92 -4.85 -8.40 -2.54
CA ALA A 92 -6.00 -7.50 -2.58
C ALA A 92 -7.19 -8.15 -3.30
N GLN A 93 -8.33 -8.23 -2.60
CA GLN A 93 -9.58 -8.75 -3.12
C GLN A 93 -10.34 -7.67 -3.90
N GLY A 94 -10.83 -8.05 -5.09
CA GLY A 94 -11.55 -7.17 -6.01
C GLY A 94 -10.66 -6.41 -6.98
N ASP A 95 -11.23 -6.07 -8.14
CA ASP A 95 -10.54 -5.33 -9.19
C ASP A 95 -10.08 -3.95 -8.69
N ARG A 96 -8.91 -3.51 -9.16
CA ARG A 96 -8.35 -2.20 -8.82
C ARG A 96 -9.28 -1.03 -9.20
N TYR A 97 -10.06 -1.19 -10.26
CA TYR A 97 -11.04 -0.22 -10.76
C TYR A 97 -12.32 -0.96 -11.16
N SER A 98 -13.50 -0.33 -10.98
CA SER A 98 -14.74 -0.83 -11.61
C SER A 98 -14.75 -0.58 -13.12
N ASP A 99 -15.66 -1.23 -13.84
CA ASP A 99 -15.87 -1.04 -15.29
C ASP A 99 -16.00 0.43 -15.69
N LYS A 100 -16.70 1.24 -14.86
CA LYS A 100 -16.90 2.67 -15.13
C LYS A 100 -15.66 3.51 -14.82
N GLN A 101 -14.79 3.05 -13.93
CA GLN A 101 -13.53 3.72 -13.58
C GLN A 101 -12.39 3.31 -14.51
N TRP A 102 -12.55 2.19 -15.20
CA TRP A 102 -11.59 1.64 -16.14
C TRP A 102 -11.74 2.32 -17.50
N ILE A 103 -10.74 3.10 -17.91
CA ILE A 103 -10.67 3.73 -19.23
C ILE A 103 -9.38 3.25 -19.90
N GLY A 104 -9.37 2.01 -20.37
CA GLY A 104 -8.22 1.42 -21.03
C GLY A 104 -8.56 0.12 -21.79
N PRO A 105 -7.65 -0.36 -22.64
CA PRO A 105 -7.87 -1.60 -23.40
C PRO A 105 -7.68 -2.89 -22.58
N GLU A 106 -6.95 -2.84 -21.45
CA GLU A 106 -6.52 -4.06 -20.72
C GLU A 106 -6.72 -3.98 -19.21
N LYS A 107 -7.65 -4.74 -18.62
CA LYS A 107 -7.79 -4.81 -17.16
C LYS A 107 -6.64 -5.63 -16.55
N TYR A 108 -5.84 -5.01 -15.68
CA TYR A 108 -4.82 -5.71 -14.88
C TYR A 108 -5.29 -5.92 -13.43
N CYS A 109 -5.05 -7.12 -12.89
CA CYS A 109 -5.33 -7.52 -11.52
C CYS A 109 -4.35 -6.91 -10.50
#